data_AF-A0A3D2S9A7-F1
#
_entry.id   AF-A0A3D2S9A7-F1
#
_cell.length_a   1.000
_cell.length_b   1.000
_cell.length_c   1.000
_cell.angle_alpha   90.00
_cell.angle_beta   90.00
_cell.angle_gamma   90.00
#
_symmetry.space_group_name_H-M   'P 1'
#
loop_
_entity.id
_entity.type
_entity.pdbx_description
1 polymer ?
#
loop_
_entity_poly.entity_id
_entity_poly.type
_entity_poly.pdbx_seq_one_letter_code
_entity_poly.pdbx_strand_id
1 'polypeptide(L)'
;MTFTEYPYTRPDLDQFTATFQQQLDVFRNAGSGAEQIKAIEGINTIRSAFDTMHQIAMIRHTIDTRDAFYAGEQAFYDEHSPKVEELISAYYSALVESPFRSDLETHFGPQLFRIAEMSLRTFSPAIMDLLVQENKLGTKYTEIMASASIPFEGEERNLSEFGPFMRSPDRSLRKRAAEARWGFLAEKREALEDIFHQLVQVRHAMAQQLGYENFIRMGYDRMLRSDYDEESAAFYREQIRVHLVPLASRVREEQAARLGLESLKYYDEALQFPDGNAAPKGNPEWIINNGKKLYESLSPETAEFIHFMMDNGLMDLVAKKGKAGG
;
A
#
# COMPACT_ATOMS: atom_id res chain seq x y z
N MET A 1 -22.55 -0.54 13.67
CA MET A 1 -22.38 -1.08 12.31
C MET A 1 -20.95 -1.53 12.22
N THR A 2 -20.69 -2.79 11.86
CA THR A 2 -19.35 -3.32 11.66
C THR A 2 -18.91 -3.15 10.20
N PHE A 3 -17.63 -3.29 9.89
CA PHE A 3 -17.10 -3.19 8.52
C PHE A 3 -17.82 -4.10 7.51
N THR A 4 -18.23 -5.30 7.94
CA THR A 4 -18.97 -6.24 7.09
C THR A 4 -20.34 -5.71 6.67
N GLU A 5 -20.91 -4.79 7.45
CA GLU A 5 -22.20 -4.15 7.20
C GLU A 5 -22.06 -2.84 6.42
N TYR A 6 -20.84 -2.37 6.13
CA TYR A 6 -20.63 -1.13 5.37
C TYR A 6 -21.19 -1.32 3.95
N PRO A 7 -22.13 -0.47 3.51
CA PRO A 7 -22.71 -0.62 2.19
C PRO A 7 -21.64 -0.33 1.13
N TYR A 8 -21.58 -1.19 0.13
CA TYR A 8 -20.81 -0.93 -1.07
C TYR A 8 -21.77 -0.62 -2.22
N THR A 9 -21.48 0.43 -2.97
CA THR A 9 -22.15 0.72 -4.23
C THR A 9 -21.11 1.30 -5.16
N ARG A 10 -20.99 0.72 -6.37
CA ARG A 10 -20.09 1.24 -7.39
C ARG A 10 -20.43 2.72 -7.66
N PRO A 11 -19.46 3.64 -7.60
CA PRO A 11 -19.69 5.05 -7.92
C PRO A 11 -20.21 5.23 -9.35
N ASP A 12 -21.24 6.05 -9.51
CA ASP A 12 -21.65 6.57 -10.82
C ASP A 12 -20.63 7.66 -11.23
N LEU A 13 -19.80 7.34 -12.22
CA LEU A 13 -18.73 8.23 -12.66
C LEU A 13 -19.26 9.47 -13.39
N ASP A 14 -20.38 9.36 -14.10
CA ASP A 14 -20.96 10.51 -14.81
C ASP A 14 -21.51 11.50 -13.78
N GLN A 15 -22.20 11.00 -12.75
CA GLN A 15 -22.65 11.81 -11.63
C GLN A 15 -21.49 12.39 -10.83
N PHE A 16 -20.45 11.60 -10.55
CA PHE A 16 -19.24 12.06 -9.86
C PHE A 16 -18.58 13.20 -10.64
N THR A 17 -18.34 13.02 -11.93
CA THR A 17 -17.71 14.04 -12.79
C THR A 17 -18.56 15.31 -12.84
N ALA A 18 -19.88 15.19 -13.03
CA ALA A 18 -20.78 16.34 -13.10
C ALA A 18 -20.78 17.15 -11.78
N THR A 19 -20.89 16.46 -10.64
CA THR A 19 -20.90 17.12 -9.32
C THR A 19 -19.55 17.72 -8.96
N PHE A 20 -18.44 17.06 -9.33
CA PHE A 20 -17.09 17.58 -9.14
C PHE A 20 -16.87 18.84 -9.96
N GLN A 21 -17.22 18.81 -11.25
CA GLN A 21 -17.06 19.95 -12.15
C GLN A 21 -17.88 21.15 -11.67
N GLN A 22 -19.11 20.93 -11.19
CA GLN A 22 -19.93 21.98 -10.60
C GLN A 22 -19.24 22.66 -9.42
N GLN A 23 -18.66 21.90 -8.47
CA GLN A 23 -17.94 22.48 -7.34
C GLN A 23 -16.65 23.18 -7.76
N LEU A 24 -15.95 22.64 -8.76
CA LEU A 24 -14.77 23.28 -9.33
C LEU A 24 -15.11 24.62 -10.01
N ASP A 25 -16.26 24.71 -10.67
CA ASP A 25 -16.73 25.97 -11.26
C ASP A 25 -17.13 26.98 -10.18
N VAL A 26 -17.72 26.53 -9.06
CA VAL A 26 -17.94 27.40 -7.88
C VAL A 26 -16.61 27.91 -7.34
N PHE A 27 -15.59 27.04 -7.21
CA PHE A 27 -14.27 27.43 -6.75
C PHE A 27 -13.61 28.49 -7.67
N ARG A 28 -13.68 28.28 -8.99
CA ARG A 28 -13.09 29.19 -9.99
C ARG A 28 -13.77 30.55 -10.05
N ASN A 29 -15.09 30.60 -9.83
CA ASN A 29 -15.88 31.83 -9.92
C ASN A 29 -16.12 32.52 -8.57
N ALA A 30 -15.55 31.99 -7.48
CA ALA A 30 -15.67 32.56 -6.14
C ALA A 30 -15.12 34.00 -6.09
N GLY A 31 -15.85 34.88 -5.40
CA GLY A 31 -15.47 36.28 -5.18
C GLY A 31 -14.59 36.50 -3.94
N SER A 32 -14.33 35.45 -3.16
CA SER A 32 -13.51 35.53 -1.94
C SER A 32 -12.84 34.20 -1.58
N GLY A 33 -11.78 34.25 -0.77
CA GLY A 33 -11.14 33.05 -0.20
C GLY A 33 -12.10 32.19 0.64
N ALA A 34 -13.03 32.81 1.38
CA ALA A 34 -14.04 32.09 2.16
C ALA A 34 -14.99 31.25 1.29
N GLU A 35 -15.38 31.77 0.12
CA GLU A 35 -16.18 31.01 -0.85
C GLU A 35 -15.39 29.85 -1.46
N GLN A 36 -14.09 30.05 -1.74
CA GLN A 36 -13.21 28.98 -2.20
C GLN A 36 -12.98 27.89 -1.15
N ILE A 37 -12.84 28.24 0.13
CA ILE A 37 -12.75 27.27 1.23
C ILE A 37 -13.98 26.37 1.24
N LYS A 38 -15.18 26.96 1.16
CA LYS A 38 -16.44 26.20 1.10
C LYS A 38 -16.51 25.29 -0.13
N ALA A 39 -16.03 25.74 -1.28
CA ALA A 39 -15.98 24.91 -2.49
C ALA A 39 -15.00 23.75 -2.34
N ILE A 40 -13.84 23.96 -1.71
CA ILE A 40 -12.87 22.90 -1.37
C ILE A 40 -13.51 21.84 -0.46
N GLU A 41 -14.25 22.24 0.56
CA GLU A 41 -14.98 21.30 1.44
C GLU A 41 -15.99 20.45 0.65
N GLY A 42 -16.70 21.05 -0.30
CA GLY A 42 -17.60 20.36 -1.23
C GLY A 42 -16.87 19.35 -2.11
N ILE A 43 -15.76 19.76 -2.74
CA ILE A 43 -14.88 18.88 -3.54
C ILE A 43 -14.38 17.70 -2.68
N ASN A 44 -13.92 17.97 -1.46
CA ASN A 44 -13.39 16.92 -0.57
C ASN A 44 -14.48 15.95 -0.11
N THR A 45 -15.73 16.42 0.05
CA THR A 45 -16.88 15.54 0.35
C THR A 45 -17.11 14.56 -0.80
N ILE A 46 -17.08 15.05 -2.05
CA ILE A 46 -17.25 14.22 -3.25
C ILE A 46 -16.12 13.19 -3.38
N ARG A 47 -14.86 13.64 -3.21
CA ARG A 47 -13.69 12.76 -3.23
C ARG A 47 -13.77 11.68 -2.15
N SER A 48 -14.10 12.07 -0.91
CA SER A 48 -14.21 11.13 0.21
C SER A 48 -15.27 10.07 -0.03
N ALA A 49 -16.39 10.40 -0.69
CA ALA A 49 -17.42 9.43 -1.03
C ALA A 49 -16.94 8.39 -2.05
N PHE A 50 -16.22 8.84 -3.09
CA PHE A 50 -15.59 7.95 -4.07
C PHE A 50 -14.53 7.05 -3.40
N ASP A 51 -13.63 7.65 -2.63
CA ASP A 51 -12.55 6.94 -1.92
C ASP A 51 -13.11 5.93 -0.92
N THR A 52 -14.22 6.25 -0.24
CA THR A 52 -14.88 5.30 0.67
C THR A 52 -15.29 4.02 -0.05
N MET A 53 -15.93 4.14 -1.21
CA MET A 53 -16.35 2.97 -1.99
C MET A 53 -15.13 2.21 -2.54
N HIS A 54 -14.13 2.94 -3.05
CA HIS A 54 -12.89 2.35 -3.54
C HIS A 54 -12.18 1.53 -2.46
N GLN A 55 -12.00 2.10 -1.27
CA GLN A 55 -11.36 1.40 -0.15
C GLN A 55 -12.17 0.18 0.30
N ILE A 56 -13.51 0.25 0.35
CA ILE A 56 -14.33 -0.92 0.68
C ILE A 56 -14.13 -2.04 -0.35
N ALA A 57 -14.15 -1.73 -1.65
CA ALA A 57 -13.92 -2.71 -2.71
C ALA A 57 -12.51 -3.32 -2.62
N MET A 58 -11.48 -2.48 -2.50
CA MET A 58 -10.08 -2.91 -2.40
C MET A 58 -9.85 -3.79 -1.16
N ILE A 59 -10.36 -3.41 0.01
CA ILE A 59 -10.22 -4.20 1.24
C ILE A 59 -10.92 -5.56 1.07
N ARG A 60 -12.14 -5.59 0.53
CA ARG A 60 -12.87 -6.86 0.34
C ARG A 60 -12.22 -7.75 -0.72
N HIS A 61 -11.70 -7.16 -1.80
CA HIS A 61 -10.90 -7.87 -2.81
C HIS A 61 -9.61 -8.46 -2.21
N THR A 62 -8.88 -7.70 -1.40
CA THR A 62 -7.62 -8.18 -0.80
C THR A 62 -7.83 -9.20 0.31
N ILE A 63 -8.99 -9.19 1.00
CA ILE A 63 -9.37 -10.24 1.95
C ILE A 63 -9.58 -11.59 1.25
N ASP A 64 -10.19 -11.60 0.06
CA ASP A 64 -10.32 -12.78 -0.79
C ASP A 64 -10.28 -12.41 -2.28
N THR A 65 -9.13 -12.58 -2.93
CA THR A 65 -8.93 -12.23 -4.34
C THR A 65 -9.69 -13.13 -5.30
N ARG A 66 -10.33 -14.19 -4.78
CA ARG A 66 -11.17 -15.11 -5.56
C ARG A 66 -12.63 -14.68 -5.61
N ASP A 67 -13.02 -13.68 -4.81
CA ASP A 67 -14.36 -13.11 -4.88
C ASP A 67 -14.54 -12.40 -6.23
N ALA A 68 -15.32 -13.01 -7.12
CA ALA A 68 -15.52 -12.52 -8.48
C ALA A 68 -16.22 -11.15 -8.53
N PHE A 69 -17.05 -10.82 -7.53
CA PHE A 69 -17.69 -9.50 -7.46
C PHE A 69 -16.62 -8.45 -7.18
N TYR A 70 -15.85 -8.62 -6.10
CA TYR A 70 -14.84 -7.62 -5.72
C TYR A 70 -13.63 -7.58 -6.66
N ALA A 71 -13.29 -8.68 -7.33
CA ALA A 71 -12.33 -8.66 -8.44
C ALA A 71 -12.84 -7.80 -9.62
N GLY A 72 -14.14 -7.89 -9.94
CA GLY A 72 -14.78 -7.03 -10.94
C GLY A 72 -14.82 -5.55 -10.54
N GLU A 73 -15.06 -5.26 -9.25
CA GLU A 73 -14.99 -3.89 -8.73
C GLU A 73 -13.55 -3.34 -8.75
N GLN A 74 -12.55 -4.13 -8.36
CA GLN A 74 -11.15 -3.74 -8.45
C GLN A 74 -10.75 -3.41 -9.90
N ALA A 75 -11.14 -4.26 -10.87
CA ALA A 75 -10.89 -4.00 -12.29
C ALA A 75 -11.56 -2.71 -12.78
N PHE A 76 -12.77 -2.39 -12.29
CA PHE A 76 -13.42 -1.12 -12.57
C PHE A 76 -12.59 0.05 -12.05
N TYR A 77 -12.09 0.00 -10.81
CA TYR A 77 -11.24 1.06 -10.26
C TYR A 77 -9.90 1.18 -10.99
N ASP A 78 -9.26 0.06 -11.36
CA ASP A 78 -8.01 0.07 -12.12
C ASP A 78 -8.14 0.82 -13.46
N GLU A 79 -9.29 0.71 -14.11
CA GLU A 79 -9.59 1.35 -15.39
C GLU A 79 -10.06 2.80 -15.25
N HIS A 80 -10.77 3.14 -14.17
CA HIS A 80 -11.47 4.42 -14.07
C HIS A 80 -10.89 5.41 -13.07
N SER A 81 -10.07 4.97 -12.11
CA SER A 81 -9.37 5.87 -11.19
C SER A 81 -8.55 6.95 -11.90
N PRO A 82 -7.92 6.72 -13.08
CA PRO A 82 -7.17 7.79 -13.73
C PRO A 82 -8.05 8.94 -14.25
N LYS A 83 -9.33 8.69 -14.54
CA LYS A 83 -10.31 9.76 -14.85
C LYS A 83 -10.63 10.62 -13.63
N VAL A 84 -10.63 10.01 -12.44
CA VAL A 84 -10.79 10.75 -11.18
C VAL A 84 -9.54 11.58 -10.90
N GLU A 85 -8.35 11.04 -11.17
CA GLU A 85 -7.10 11.80 -11.09
C GLU A 85 -7.08 13.02 -12.01
N GLU A 86 -7.68 12.94 -13.21
CA GLU A 86 -7.83 14.09 -14.12
C GLU A 86 -8.58 15.25 -13.48
N LEU A 87 -9.71 14.95 -12.83
CA LEU A 87 -10.53 15.94 -12.13
C LEU A 87 -9.78 16.53 -10.92
N ILE A 88 -9.07 15.69 -10.17
CA ILE A 88 -8.24 16.13 -9.05
C ILE A 88 -7.10 17.03 -9.55
N SER A 89 -6.47 16.71 -10.69
CA SER A 89 -5.46 17.54 -11.32
C SER A 89 -6.02 18.90 -11.75
N ALA A 90 -7.21 18.93 -12.36
CA ALA A 90 -7.89 20.17 -12.71
C ALA A 90 -8.22 21.04 -11.48
N TYR A 91 -8.61 20.40 -10.36
CA TYR A 91 -8.79 21.07 -9.08
C TYR A 91 -7.46 21.63 -8.54
N TYR A 92 -6.39 20.83 -8.52
CA TYR A 92 -5.09 21.28 -8.05
C TYR A 92 -4.53 22.42 -8.89
N SER A 93 -4.74 22.42 -10.21
CA SER A 93 -4.37 23.53 -11.09
C SER A 93 -5.08 24.81 -10.67
N ALA A 94 -6.40 24.75 -10.47
CA ALA A 94 -7.18 25.90 -10.01
C ALA A 94 -6.74 26.37 -8.61
N LEU A 95 -6.41 25.43 -7.72
CA LEU A 95 -5.96 25.73 -6.37
C LEU A 95 -4.65 26.52 -6.38
N VAL A 96 -3.63 26.06 -7.11
CA VAL A 96 -2.31 26.70 -7.13
C VAL A 96 -2.31 28.06 -7.83
N GLU A 97 -3.24 28.27 -8.77
CA GLU A 97 -3.44 29.52 -9.52
C GLU A 97 -4.40 30.49 -8.83
N SER A 98 -4.99 30.13 -7.69
CA SER A 98 -6.02 30.94 -7.05
C SER A 98 -5.51 32.34 -6.65
N PRO A 99 -6.26 33.42 -6.96
CA PRO A 99 -5.94 34.76 -6.48
C PRO A 99 -6.08 34.89 -4.94
N PHE A 100 -6.77 33.95 -4.29
CA PHE A 100 -6.95 33.90 -2.83
C PHE A 100 -5.99 32.92 -2.14
N ARG A 101 -4.90 32.50 -2.81
CA ARG A 101 -3.93 31.54 -2.28
C ARG A 101 -3.45 31.86 -0.86
N SER A 102 -3.21 33.12 -0.53
CA SER A 102 -2.79 33.52 0.84
C SER A 102 -3.82 33.16 1.92
N ASP A 103 -5.11 33.36 1.63
CA ASP A 103 -6.19 33.03 2.56
C ASP A 103 -6.31 31.51 2.72
N LEU A 104 -6.19 30.79 1.60
CA LEU A 104 -6.22 29.34 1.57
C LEU A 104 -5.02 28.70 2.30
N GLU A 105 -3.80 29.24 2.13
CA GLU A 105 -2.61 28.78 2.86
C GLU A 105 -2.72 29.06 4.36
N THR A 106 -3.35 30.17 4.75
CA THR A 106 -3.64 30.47 6.16
C THR A 106 -4.60 29.46 6.77
N HIS A 107 -5.61 29.03 5.99
CA HIS A 107 -6.64 28.11 6.47
C HIS A 107 -6.19 26.64 6.45
N PHE A 108 -5.63 26.16 5.33
CA PHE A 108 -5.27 24.75 5.13
C PHE A 108 -3.79 24.43 5.38
N GLY A 109 -2.94 25.46 5.49
CA GLY A 109 -1.49 25.33 5.58
C GLY A 109 -0.82 25.21 4.20
N PRO A 110 0.49 25.54 4.12
CA PRO A 110 1.24 25.54 2.86
C PRO A 110 1.48 24.13 2.30
N GLN A 111 1.32 23.09 3.11
CA GLN A 111 1.60 21.72 2.68
C GLN A 111 0.61 21.24 1.59
N LEU A 112 -0.64 21.69 1.65
CA LEU A 112 -1.63 21.37 0.61
C LEU A 112 -1.15 21.85 -0.77
N PHE A 113 -0.56 23.04 -0.85
CA PHE A 113 -0.07 23.61 -2.10
C PHE A 113 1.17 22.88 -2.61
N ARG A 114 2.08 22.48 -1.72
CA ARG A 114 3.22 21.63 -2.11
C ARG A 114 2.75 20.30 -2.71
N ILE A 115 1.74 19.68 -2.09
CA ILE A 115 1.14 18.43 -2.59
C ILE A 115 0.51 18.67 -3.97
N ALA A 116 -0.27 19.75 -4.14
CA ALA A 116 -0.91 20.10 -5.40
C ALA A 116 0.14 20.33 -6.51
N GLU A 117 1.17 21.14 -6.26
CA GLU A 117 2.24 21.42 -7.20
C GLU A 117 3.00 20.14 -7.61
N MET A 118 3.32 19.24 -6.67
CA MET A 118 3.95 17.95 -6.99
C MET A 118 3.03 17.05 -7.81
N SER A 119 1.75 16.96 -7.42
CA SER A 119 0.76 16.11 -8.09
C SER A 119 0.57 16.54 -9.56
N LEU A 120 0.51 17.85 -9.82
CA LEU A 120 0.40 18.43 -11.17
C LEU A 120 1.58 18.05 -12.08
N ARG A 121 2.79 17.83 -11.53
CA ARG A 121 3.94 17.39 -12.34
C ARG A 121 3.84 15.92 -12.76
N THR A 122 3.02 15.12 -12.08
CA THR A 122 2.98 13.66 -12.24
C THR A 122 1.79 13.16 -13.04
N PHE A 123 0.96 14.07 -13.56
CA PHE A 123 -0.27 13.77 -14.26
C PHE A 123 -0.39 14.55 -15.58
N SER A 124 -0.88 13.88 -16.62
CA SER A 124 -1.35 14.50 -17.86
C SER A 124 -2.37 13.56 -18.53
N PRO A 125 -3.39 14.09 -19.24
CA PRO A 125 -4.26 13.26 -20.06
C PRO A 125 -3.51 12.37 -21.07
N ALA A 126 -2.30 12.77 -21.48
CA ALA A 126 -1.47 12.00 -22.40
C ALA A 126 -1.01 10.63 -21.85
N ILE A 127 -0.92 10.48 -20.52
CA ILE A 127 -0.45 9.24 -19.88
C ILE A 127 -1.60 8.34 -19.38
N MET A 128 -2.85 8.59 -19.81
CA MET A 128 -4.01 7.90 -19.24
C MET A 128 -4.01 6.39 -19.44
N ASP A 129 -3.74 5.96 -20.67
CA ASP A 129 -3.68 4.52 -20.97
C ASP A 129 -2.54 3.82 -20.21
N LEU A 130 -1.44 4.54 -19.97
CA LEU A 130 -0.29 4.04 -19.23
C LEU A 130 -0.62 3.87 -17.74
N LEU A 131 -1.38 4.79 -17.15
CA LEU A 131 -1.87 4.68 -15.77
C LEU A 131 -2.81 3.48 -15.59
N VAL A 132 -3.76 3.30 -16.51
CA VAL A 132 -4.64 2.11 -16.51
C VAL A 132 -3.82 0.83 -16.63
N GLN A 133 -2.81 0.80 -17.49
CA GLN A 133 -1.94 -0.36 -17.64
C GLN A 133 -1.13 -0.63 -16.37
N GLU A 134 -0.59 0.41 -15.71
CA GLU A 134 0.13 0.29 -14.44
C GLU A 134 -0.76 -0.32 -13.35
N ASN A 135 -2.00 0.17 -13.21
CA ASN A 135 -2.96 -0.35 -12.23
C ASN A 135 -3.25 -1.84 -12.45
N LYS A 136 -3.60 -2.22 -13.70
CA LYS A 136 -3.90 -3.61 -14.07
C LYS A 136 -2.72 -4.55 -13.80
N LEU A 137 -1.49 -4.10 -14.07
CA LEU A 137 -0.27 -4.87 -13.77
C LEU A 137 -0.07 -5.06 -12.26
N GLY A 138 -0.36 -4.03 -11.45
CA GLY A 138 -0.31 -4.11 -9.99
C GLY A 138 -1.33 -5.09 -9.41
N THR A 139 -2.57 -5.07 -9.90
CA THR A 139 -3.61 -6.04 -9.51
C THR A 139 -3.20 -7.46 -9.90
N LYS A 140 -2.73 -7.67 -11.14
CA LYS A 140 -2.26 -8.98 -11.61
C LYS A 140 -1.13 -9.55 -10.74
N TYR A 141 -0.18 -8.72 -10.31
CA TYR A 141 0.87 -9.15 -9.39
C TYR A 141 0.27 -9.65 -8.06
N THR A 142 -0.64 -8.87 -7.49
CA THR A 142 -1.31 -9.20 -6.22
C THR A 142 -2.07 -10.51 -6.31
N GLU A 143 -2.82 -10.72 -7.39
CA GLU A 143 -3.56 -11.95 -7.65
C GLU A 143 -2.63 -13.18 -7.77
N ILE A 144 -1.52 -13.07 -8.49
CA ILE A 144 -0.53 -14.15 -8.59
C ILE A 144 0.01 -14.52 -7.21
N MET A 145 0.38 -13.53 -6.41
CA MET A 145 0.92 -13.76 -5.06
C MET A 145 -0.13 -14.37 -4.11
N ALA A 146 -1.39 -13.92 -4.21
CA ALA A 146 -2.52 -14.43 -3.43
C ALA A 146 -2.98 -15.84 -3.87
N SER A 147 -2.68 -16.23 -5.12
CA SER A 147 -3.06 -17.54 -5.68
C SER A 147 -2.30 -18.74 -5.09
N ALA A 148 -1.31 -18.49 -4.23
CA ALA A 148 -0.50 -19.54 -3.65
C ALA A 148 -1.34 -20.59 -2.90
N SER A 149 -1.24 -21.83 -3.37
CA SER A 149 -1.79 -23.04 -2.76
C SER A 149 -0.70 -24.10 -2.89
N ILE A 150 0.11 -24.23 -1.85
CA ILE A 150 1.33 -25.04 -1.84
C ILE A 150 1.09 -26.24 -0.91
N PRO A 151 1.08 -27.48 -1.41
CA PRO A 151 0.95 -28.67 -0.58
C PRO A 151 2.16 -28.79 0.38
N PHE A 152 1.92 -28.70 1.68
CA PHE A 152 2.99 -28.77 2.68
C PHE A 152 2.48 -29.31 4.03
N GLU A 153 3.15 -30.33 4.57
CA GLU A 153 2.78 -31.00 5.84
C GLU A 153 1.30 -31.46 5.87
N GLY A 154 0.80 -31.99 4.75
CA GLY A 154 -0.55 -32.57 4.66
C GLY A 154 -1.69 -31.58 4.38
N GLU A 155 -1.40 -30.28 4.27
CA GLU A 155 -2.39 -29.23 3.98
C GLU A 155 -1.93 -28.32 2.84
N GLU A 156 -2.87 -27.64 2.20
CA GLU A 156 -2.58 -26.56 1.24
C GLU A 156 -2.27 -25.26 2.00
N ARG A 157 -1.16 -24.60 1.67
CA ARG A 157 -0.69 -23.38 2.35
C ARG A 157 -0.54 -22.20 1.37
N ASN A 158 -0.91 -21.01 1.80
CA ASN A 158 -0.51 -19.76 1.15
C ASN A 158 0.91 -19.33 1.60
N LEU A 159 1.49 -18.31 0.96
CA LEU A 159 2.86 -17.85 1.25
C LEU A 159 3.06 -17.34 2.68
N SER A 160 2.05 -16.71 3.29
CA SER A 160 2.13 -16.15 4.65
C SER A 160 2.13 -17.24 5.73
N GLU A 161 1.53 -18.40 5.44
CA GLU A 161 1.47 -19.55 6.35
C GLU A 161 2.80 -20.31 6.48
N PHE A 162 3.81 -20.02 5.65
CA PHE A 162 5.14 -20.66 5.75
C PHE A 162 5.99 -20.15 6.91
N GLY A 163 5.68 -18.97 7.48
CA GLY A 163 6.47 -18.33 8.53
C GLY A 163 6.77 -19.22 9.75
N PRO A 164 5.80 -19.94 10.34
CA PRO A 164 6.06 -20.90 11.42
C PRO A 164 7.03 -22.03 11.03
N PHE A 165 6.84 -22.66 9.87
CA PHE A 165 7.68 -23.77 9.42
C PHE A 165 9.12 -23.33 9.13
N MET A 166 9.30 -22.15 8.53
CA MET A 166 10.62 -21.56 8.27
C MET A 166 11.35 -21.13 9.55
N ARG A 167 10.68 -21.08 10.70
CA ARG A 167 11.25 -20.77 12.02
C ARG A 167 11.35 -21.99 12.94
N SER A 168 11.08 -23.19 12.44
CA SER A 168 11.16 -24.43 13.25
C SER A 168 12.57 -24.69 13.77
N PRO A 169 12.77 -25.23 14.98
CA PRO A 169 14.08 -25.76 15.41
C PRO A 169 14.58 -26.90 14.51
N ASP A 170 13.67 -27.69 13.90
CA ASP A 170 14.03 -28.72 12.93
C ASP A 170 14.52 -28.09 11.63
N ARG A 171 15.83 -28.21 11.40
CA ARG A 171 16.51 -27.67 10.22
C ARG A 171 16.05 -28.29 8.91
N SER A 172 15.66 -29.57 8.90
CA SER A 172 15.11 -30.23 7.72
C SER A 172 13.77 -29.64 7.35
N LEU A 173 12.88 -29.45 8.34
CA LEU A 173 11.59 -28.80 8.13
C LEU A 173 11.75 -27.36 7.63
N ARG A 174 12.66 -26.56 8.22
CA ARG A 174 12.95 -25.20 7.73
C ARG A 174 13.37 -25.17 6.28
N LYS A 175 14.31 -26.06 5.91
CA LYS A 175 14.82 -26.16 4.54
C LYS A 175 13.70 -26.51 3.56
N ARG A 176 12.92 -27.56 3.83
CA ARG A 176 11.78 -27.96 2.99
C ARG A 176 10.74 -26.86 2.86
N ALA A 177 10.43 -26.15 3.96
CA ALA A 177 9.48 -25.04 3.96
C ALA A 177 9.96 -23.88 3.09
N ALA A 178 11.24 -23.51 3.22
CA ALA A 178 11.83 -22.46 2.41
C ALA A 178 11.87 -22.87 0.93
N GLU A 179 12.27 -24.10 0.62
CA GLU A 179 12.27 -24.65 -0.74
C GLU A 179 10.87 -24.68 -1.37
N ALA A 180 9.84 -25.07 -0.62
CA ALA A 180 8.45 -25.05 -1.10
C ALA A 180 7.97 -23.62 -1.39
N ARG A 181 8.22 -22.68 -0.46
CA ARG A 181 7.84 -21.27 -0.62
C ARG A 181 8.54 -20.62 -1.82
N TRP A 182 9.84 -20.82 -1.97
CA TRP A 182 10.61 -20.29 -3.10
C TRP A 182 10.33 -21.05 -4.40
N GLY A 183 9.99 -22.33 -4.32
CA GLY A 183 9.58 -23.16 -5.45
C GLY A 183 8.34 -22.61 -6.15
N PHE A 184 7.32 -22.22 -5.38
CA PHE A 184 6.15 -21.52 -5.94
C PHE A 184 6.53 -20.24 -6.70
N LEU A 185 7.41 -19.41 -6.13
CA LEU A 185 7.85 -18.19 -6.80
C LEU A 185 8.69 -18.48 -8.06
N ALA A 186 9.48 -19.57 -8.04
CA ALA A 186 10.20 -20.04 -9.21
C ALA A 186 9.26 -20.57 -10.30
N GLU A 187 8.15 -21.23 -9.95
CA GLU A 187 7.11 -21.65 -10.89
C GLU A 187 6.36 -20.44 -11.50
N LYS A 188 6.17 -19.36 -10.75
CA LYS A 188 5.54 -18.12 -11.22
C LYS A 188 6.53 -17.15 -11.87
N ARG A 189 7.81 -17.53 -11.98
CA ARG A 189 8.91 -16.66 -12.41
C ARG A 189 8.61 -15.89 -13.69
N GLU A 190 8.25 -16.59 -14.78
CA GLU A 190 8.03 -15.94 -16.08
C GLU A 190 6.95 -14.87 -16.02
N ALA A 191 5.84 -15.16 -15.34
CA ALA A 191 4.74 -14.21 -15.18
C ALA A 191 5.13 -13.01 -14.30
N LEU A 192 5.88 -13.23 -13.21
CA LEU A 192 6.35 -12.16 -12.34
C LEU A 192 7.42 -11.29 -13.01
N GLU A 193 8.35 -11.89 -13.75
CA GLU A 193 9.37 -11.18 -14.54
C GLU A 193 8.73 -10.34 -15.65
N ASP A 194 7.74 -10.89 -16.37
CA ASP A 194 6.98 -10.17 -17.40
C ASP A 194 6.22 -8.96 -16.81
N ILE A 195 5.52 -9.14 -15.68
CA ILE A 195 4.85 -8.04 -14.99
C ILE A 195 5.84 -6.93 -14.61
N PHE A 196 6.96 -7.30 -13.99
CA PHE A 196 7.96 -6.32 -13.59
C PHE A 196 8.58 -5.59 -14.80
N HIS A 197 8.86 -6.33 -15.88
CA HIS A 197 9.35 -5.75 -17.13
C HIS A 197 8.38 -4.72 -17.71
N GLN A 198 7.09 -5.07 -17.80
CA GLN A 198 6.05 -4.15 -18.29
C GLN A 198 5.87 -2.95 -17.37
N LEU A 199 5.87 -3.14 -16.04
CA LEU A 199 5.79 -2.04 -15.08
C LEU A 199 6.94 -1.04 -15.26
N VAL A 200 8.17 -1.53 -15.46
CA VAL A 200 9.34 -0.68 -15.72
C VAL A 200 9.16 0.11 -17.02
N GLN A 201 8.72 -0.54 -18.10
CA GLN A 201 8.48 0.11 -19.40
C GLN A 201 7.40 1.19 -19.32
N VAL A 202 6.25 0.87 -18.73
CA VAL A 202 5.11 1.78 -18.59
C VAL A 202 5.50 2.99 -17.75
N ARG A 203 6.17 2.77 -16.60
CA ARG A 203 6.67 3.85 -15.74
C ARG A 203 7.71 4.74 -16.42
N HIS A 204 8.63 4.14 -17.17
CA HIS A 204 9.60 4.91 -17.93
C HIS A 204 8.92 5.74 -19.04
N ALA A 205 7.97 5.16 -19.77
CA ALA A 205 7.21 5.85 -20.81
C ALA A 205 6.41 7.03 -20.24
N MET A 206 5.72 6.85 -19.10
CA MET A 206 5.03 7.95 -18.42
C MET A 206 5.98 9.09 -18.06
N ALA A 207 7.14 8.75 -17.49
CA ALA A 207 8.14 9.74 -17.12
C ALA A 207 8.62 10.56 -18.32
N GLN A 208 8.95 9.89 -19.43
CA GLN A 208 9.38 10.54 -20.66
C GLN A 208 8.28 11.44 -21.26
N GLN A 209 7.03 10.98 -21.27
CA GLN A 209 5.91 11.78 -21.78
C GLN A 209 5.63 13.04 -20.94
N LEU A 210 5.93 13.00 -19.64
CA LEU A 210 5.82 14.16 -18.76
C LEU A 210 7.10 15.01 -18.71
N GLY A 211 8.11 14.70 -19.53
CA GLY A 211 9.34 15.49 -19.65
C GLY A 211 10.41 15.16 -18.61
N TYR A 212 10.27 14.08 -17.84
CA TYR A 212 11.35 13.55 -17.01
C TYR A 212 12.31 12.70 -17.85
N GLU A 213 13.59 12.65 -17.45
CA GLU A 213 14.59 11.76 -18.08
C GLU A 213 14.22 10.28 -17.90
N ASN A 214 13.77 9.92 -16.70
CA ASN A 214 13.38 8.58 -16.31
C ASN A 214 12.42 8.64 -15.10
N PHE A 215 11.95 7.47 -14.65
CA PHE A 215 10.93 7.40 -13.61
C PHE A 215 11.40 7.80 -12.20
N ILE A 216 12.70 7.97 -11.95
CA ILE A 216 13.22 8.23 -10.60
C ILE A 216 12.63 9.51 -10.04
N ARG A 217 12.80 10.65 -10.73
CA ARG A 217 12.30 11.95 -10.23
C ARG A 217 10.76 12.00 -10.21
N MET A 218 10.11 11.46 -11.24
CA MET A 218 8.66 11.32 -11.26
C MET A 218 8.15 10.51 -10.05
N GLY A 219 8.83 9.43 -9.68
CA GLY A 219 8.51 8.61 -8.52
C GLY A 219 8.64 9.38 -7.20
N TYR A 220 9.65 10.24 -7.07
CA TYR A 220 9.77 11.13 -5.89
C TYR A 220 8.62 12.12 -5.80
N ASP A 221 8.24 12.73 -6.92
CA ASP A 221 7.10 13.66 -6.98
C ASP A 221 5.78 12.92 -6.69
N ARG A 222 5.58 11.70 -7.20
CA ARG A 222 4.40 10.85 -6.91
C ARG A 222 4.31 10.48 -5.43
N MET A 223 5.45 10.30 -4.77
CA MET A 223 5.52 10.05 -3.33
C MET A 223 5.42 11.34 -2.48
N LEU A 224 5.17 12.50 -3.11
CA LEU A 224 5.03 13.79 -2.45
C LEU A 224 6.26 14.17 -1.61
N ARG A 225 7.46 13.78 -2.07
CA ARG A 225 8.73 14.04 -1.36
C ARG A 225 9.20 15.48 -1.63
N SER A 226 8.80 16.39 -0.75
CA SER A 226 9.15 17.82 -0.86
C SER A 226 10.42 18.24 -0.11
N ASP A 227 10.93 17.42 0.80
CA ASP A 227 11.95 17.77 1.80
C ASP A 227 13.26 16.98 1.68
N TYR A 228 13.35 16.01 0.76
CA TYR A 228 14.59 15.32 0.40
C TYR A 228 14.57 14.81 -1.05
N ASP A 229 15.74 14.49 -1.58
CA ASP A 229 15.95 14.08 -2.96
C ASP A 229 16.75 12.77 -3.10
N GLU A 230 17.17 12.48 -4.33
CA GLU A 230 17.95 11.29 -4.66
C GLU A 230 19.34 11.31 -4.02
N GLU A 231 20.01 12.46 -4.01
CA GLU A 231 21.34 12.63 -3.42
C GLU A 231 21.31 12.40 -1.92
N SER A 232 20.32 12.99 -1.24
CA SER A 232 20.09 12.79 0.20
C SER A 232 19.86 11.31 0.52
N ALA A 233 19.05 10.63 -0.29
CA ALA A 233 18.80 9.20 -0.12
C ALA A 233 20.05 8.36 -0.41
N ALA A 234 20.85 8.72 -1.41
CA ALA A 234 22.11 8.03 -1.73
C ALA A 234 23.13 8.19 -0.59
N PHE A 235 23.30 9.40 -0.07
CA PHE A 235 24.14 9.67 1.09
C PHE A 235 23.70 8.84 2.31
N TYR A 236 22.40 8.81 2.60
CA TYR A 236 21.85 8.00 3.69
C TYR A 236 22.14 6.50 3.51
N ARG A 237 21.95 5.95 2.29
CA ARG A 237 22.28 4.53 2.00
C ARG A 237 23.77 4.23 2.19
N GLU A 238 24.64 5.17 1.87
CA GLU A 238 26.08 5.01 2.09
C GLU A 238 26.42 4.97 3.59
N GLN A 239 25.76 5.78 4.42
CA GLN A 239 25.90 5.70 5.88
C GLN A 239 25.48 4.33 6.42
N ILE A 240 24.37 3.77 5.93
CA ILE A 240 23.93 2.40 6.27
C ILE A 240 25.01 1.39 5.87
N ARG A 241 25.54 1.49 4.64
CA ARG A 241 26.57 0.57 4.13
C ARG A 241 27.84 0.60 4.98
N VAL A 242 28.30 1.78 5.38
CA VAL A 242 29.54 1.95 6.15
C VAL A 242 29.36 1.56 7.61
N HIS A 243 28.24 1.94 8.24
CA HIS A 243 28.08 1.83 9.69
C HIS A 243 27.22 0.67 10.15
N LEU A 244 26.15 0.32 9.41
CA LEU A 244 25.20 -0.71 9.84
C LEU A 244 25.49 -2.09 9.24
N VAL A 245 25.95 -2.18 7.99
CA VAL A 245 26.25 -3.48 7.36
C VAL A 245 27.29 -4.28 8.16
N PRO A 246 28.42 -3.71 8.64
CA PRO A 246 29.37 -4.45 9.47
C PRO A 246 28.76 -4.95 10.78
N LEU A 247 27.85 -4.17 11.39
CA LEU A 247 27.13 -4.59 12.59
C LEU A 247 26.17 -5.74 12.28
N ALA A 248 25.39 -5.63 11.21
CA ALA A 248 24.46 -6.67 10.77
C ALA A 248 25.18 -7.98 10.45
N SER A 249 26.36 -7.93 9.81
CA SER A 249 27.20 -9.11 9.57
C SER A 249 27.63 -9.78 10.88
N ARG A 250 28.10 -9.01 11.88
CA ARG A 250 28.44 -9.56 13.20
C ARG A 250 27.23 -10.21 13.90
N VAL A 251 26.04 -9.60 13.82
CA VAL A 251 24.81 -10.19 14.36
C VAL A 251 24.50 -11.54 13.70
N ARG A 252 24.75 -11.70 12.39
CA ARG A 252 24.58 -12.97 11.69
C ARG A 252 25.64 -14.01 12.08
N GLU A 253 26.89 -13.60 12.28
CA GLU A 253 27.95 -14.48 12.80
C GLU A 253 27.63 -14.97 14.22
N GLU A 254 27.18 -14.08 15.10
CA GLU A 254 26.74 -14.41 16.44
C GLU A 254 25.51 -15.33 16.43
N GLN A 255 24.58 -15.13 15.50
CA GLN A 255 23.45 -16.03 15.28
C GLN A 255 23.93 -17.41 14.83
N ALA A 256 24.86 -17.51 13.89
CA ALA A 256 25.44 -18.79 13.46
C ALA A 256 26.07 -19.54 14.64
N ALA A 257 26.91 -18.86 15.41
CA ALA A 257 27.56 -19.41 16.60
C ALA A 257 26.54 -19.87 17.65
N ARG A 258 25.51 -19.05 17.93
CA ARG A 258 24.44 -19.38 18.88
C ARG A 258 23.61 -20.60 18.45
N LEU A 259 23.45 -20.81 17.15
CA LEU A 259 22.76 -22.00 16.60
C LEU A 259 23.70 -23.21 16.43
N GLY A 260 25.00 -23.08 16.72
CA GLY A 260 25.98 -24.14 16.52
C GLY A 260 26.22 -24.46 15.04
N LEU A 261 26.08 -23.48 14.14
CA LEU A 261 26.25 -23.63 12.70
C LEU A 261 27.58 -23.03 12.24
N GLU A 262 28.28 -23.74 11.35
CA GLU A 262 29.49 -23.22 10.68
C GLU A 262 29.18 -22.02 9.78
N SER A 263 28.03 -22.04 9.10
CA SER A 263 27.52 -20.92 8.30
C SER A 263 25.99 -20.90 8.30
N LEU A 264 25.42 -19.70 8.28
CA LEU A 264 23.99 -19.51 8.06
C LEU A 264 23.67 -19.68 6.58
N LYS A 265 22.71 -20.55 6.27
CA LYS A 265 22.05 -20.59 4.97
C LYS A 265 20.77 -19.77 5.01
N TYR A 266 20.19 -19.48 3.84
CA TYR A 266 18.95 -18.70 3.74
C TYR A 266 17.78 -19.28 4.57
N TYR A 267 17.73 -20.61 4.74
CA TYR A 267 16.72 -21.30 5.57
C TYR A 267 17.08 -21.37 7.07
N ASP A 268 18.23 -20.85 7.48
CA ASP A 268 18.63 -20.72 8.89
C ASP A 268 18.38 -19.30 9.41
N GLU A 269 18.32 -18.29 8.54
CA GLU A 269 18.24 -16.87 8.92
C GLU A 269 17.04 -16.50 9.81
N ALA A 270 15.92 -17.20 9.63
CA ALA A 270 14.68 -16.92 10.35
C ALA A 270 14.66 -17.50 11.77
N LEU A 271 15.48 -18.52 12.08
CA LEU A 271 15.61 -19.09 13.43
C LEU A 271 16.66 -18.31 14.22
N GLN A 272 16.31 -17.78 15.38
CA GLN A 272 17.18 -16.94 16.21
C GLN A 272 17.81 -17.71 17.37
N PHE A 273 17.15 -18.72 17.92
CA PHE A 273 17.59 -19.48 19.09
C PHE A 273 17.42 -20.99 18.87
N PRO A 274 18.31 -21.84 19.42
CA PRO A 274 18.30 -23.28 19.17
C PRO A 274 17.08 -24.00 19.75
N ASP A 275 16.51 -23.49 20.82
CA ASP A 275 15.28 -23.97 21.47
C ASP A 275 13.99 -23.41 20.85
N GLY A 276 14.12 -22.59 19.80
CA GLY A 276 13.02 -22.01 19.06
C GLY A 276 12.83 -20.52 19.31
N ASN A 277 12.19 -19.85 18.35
CA ASN A 277 11.89 -18.42 18.48
C ASN A 277 10.77 -18.16 19.48
N ALA A 278 10.75 -16.94 20.03
CA ALA A 278 9.60 -16.44 20.76
C ALA A 278 8.34 -16.53 19.87
N ALA A 279 7.32 -17.17 20.41
CA ALA A 279 6.02 -17.34 19.78
C ALA A 279 4.90 -16.83 20.71
N PRO A 280 3.80 -16.29 20.16
CA PRO A 280 2.60 -16.00 20.94
C PRO A 280 2.15 -17.21 21.75
N LYS A 281 1.63 -16.98 22.96
CA LYS A 281 1.21 -18.04 23.89
C LYS A 281 -0.26 -18.45 23.72
N GLY A 282 -0.90 -18.00 22.65
CA GLY A 282 -2.30 -18.27 22.35
C GLY A 282 -2.63 -18.07 20.88
N ASN A 283 -3.88 -18.32 20.57
CA ASN A 283 -4.45 -18.18 19.23
C ASN A 283 -4.68 -16.69 18.87
N PRO A 284 -5.17 -16.37 17.65
CA PRO A 284 -5.44 -15.00 17.24
C PRO A 284 -6.37 -14.24 18.20
N GLU A 285 -7.45 -14.84 18.72
CA GLU A 285 -8.32 -14.15 19.69
C GLU A 285 -7.58 -13.80 20.99
N TRP A 286 -6.69 -14.69 21.46
CA TRP A 286 -5.85 -14.40 22.62
C TRP A 286 -4.92 -13.21 22.35
N ILE A 287 -4.32 -13.12 21.16
CA ILE A 287 -3.46 -11.98 20.78
C ILE A 287 -4.26 -10.68 20.79
N ILE A 288 -5.44 -10.67 20.15
CA ILE A 288 -6.32 -9.51 20.08
C ILE A 288 -6.73 -9.05 21.49
N ASN A 289 -7.13 -9.98 22.36
CA ASN A 289 -7.53 -9.66 23.73
C ASN A 289 -6.38 -9.11 24.59
N ASN A 290 -5.13 -9.57 24.37
CA ASN A 290 -3.98 -8.99 25.06
C ASN A 290 -3.56 -7.65 24.46
N GLY A 291 -3.70 -7.47 23.14
CA GLY A 291 -3.51 -6.18 22.48
C GLY A 291 -4.47 -5.11 23.03
N LYS A 292 -5.74 -5.47 23.22
CA LYS A 292 -6.74 -4.62 23.89
C LYS A 292 -6.27 -4.16 25.26
N LYS A 293 -5.86 -5.11 26.13
CA LYS A 293 -5.34 -4.79 27.48
C LYS A 293 -4.10 -3.90 27.43
N LEU A 294 -3.20 -4.14 26.49
CA LEU A 294 -2.00 -3.32 26.31
C LEU A 294 -2.38 -1.86 25.99
N TYR A 295 -3.25 -1.65 25.01
CA TYR A 295 -3.70 -0.31 24.62
C TYR A 295 -4.48 0.38 25.75
N GLU A 296 -5.36 -0.33 26.46
CA GLU A 296 -6.03 0.17 27.66
C GLU A 296 -5.05 0.65 28.75
N SER A 297 -3.91 -0.04 28.89
CA SER A 297 -2.88 0.31 29.87
C SER A 297 -1.92 1.41 29.41
N LEU A 298 -1.84 1.69 28.10
CA LEU A 298 -0.88 2.62 27.53
C LEU A 298 -1.36 4.06 27.69
N SER A 299 -2.61 4.34 27.29
CA SER A 299 -3.24 5.65 27.48
C SER A 299 -4.76 5.61 27.24
N PRO A 300 -5.53 6.59 27.74
CA PRO A 300 -6.96 6.72 27.43
C PRO A 300 -7.25 6.81 25.92
N GLU A 301 -6.42 7.52 25.16
CA GLU A 301 -6.59 7.72 23.72
C GLU A 301 -6.41 6.40 22.94
N THR A 302 -5.42 5.60 23.34
CA THR A 302 -5.18 4.30 22.69
C THR A 302 -6.19 3.25 23.11
N ALA A 303 -6.74 3.36 24.32
CA ALA A 303 -7.91 2.59 24.74
C ALA A 303 -9.11 2.89 23.83
N GLU A 304 -9.47 4.17 23.67
CA GLU A 304 -10.56 4.59 22.78
C GLU A 304 -10.35 4.06 21.35
N PHE A 305 -9.14 4.20 20.82
CA PHE A 305 -8.77 3.69 19.49
C PHE A 305 -9.00 2.18 19.37
N ILE A 306 -8.47 1.35 20.27
CA ILE A 306 -8.59 -0.10 20.12
C ILE A 306 -10.04 -0.57 20.28
N HIS A 307 -10.80 0.08 21.18
CA HIS A 307 -12.23 -0.16 21.31
C HIS A 307 -12.96 0.16 20.01
N PHE A 308 -12.70 1.32 19.41
CA PHE A 308 -13.28 1.69 18.13
C PHE A 308 -12.96 0.66 17.03
N MET A 309 -11.70 0.22 16.92
CA MET A 309 -11.28 -0.79 15.93
C MET A 309 -12.00 -2.13 16.12
N MET A 310 -12.14 -2.58 17.37
CA MET A 310 -12.78 -3.85 17.70
C MET A 310 -14.30 -3.81 17.55
N ASP A 311 -14.95 -2.80 18.13
CA ASP A 311 -16.41 -2.68 18.17
C ASP A 311 -17.01 -2.47 16.76
N ASN A 312 -16.21 -1.91 15.83
CA ASN A 312 -16.60 -1.73 14.43
C ASN A 312 -16.04 -2.82 13.49
N GLY A 313 -15.36 -3.84 14.01
CA GLY A 313 -14.85 -4.95 13.19
C GLY A 313 -13.85 -4.55 12.10
N LEU A 314 -12.96 -3.59 12.40
CA LEU A 314 -12.03 -2.98 11.43
C LEU A 314 -10.69 -3.74 11.31
N MET A 315 -10.69 -5.05 11.55
CA MET A 315 -9.49 -5.88 11.55
C MET A 315 -9.74 -7.25 10.92
N ASP A 316 -8.99 -7.57 9.86
CA ASP A 316 -8.92 -8.91 9.27
C ASP A 316 -7.47 -9.40 9.33
N LEU A 317 -7.11 -10.11 10.41
CA LEU A 317 -5.70 -10.34 10.79
C LEU A 317 -5.16 -11.72 10.43
N VAL A 318 -6.03 -12.70 10.22
CA VAL A 318 -5.63 -14.10 10.03
C VAL A 318 -5.31 -14.35 8.55
N ALA A 319 -4.32 -15.20 8.29
CA ALA A 319 -4.04 -15.69 6.95
C ALA A 319 -5.18 -16.60 6.48
N LYS A 320 -5.63 -16.42 5.23
CA LYS A 320 -6.73 -17.20 4.64
C LYS A 320 -6.36 -17.58 3.22
N LYS A 321 -6.98 -18.62 2.69
CA LYS A 321 -6.83 -19.00 1.29
C LYS A 321 -7.33 -17.87 0.38
N GLY A 322 -6.55 -17.48 -0.62
CA GLY A 322 -6.89 -16.39 -1.53
C GLY A 322 -6.73 -14.98 -0.97
N LYS A 323 -6.28 -14.83 0.29
CA LYS A 323 -6.01 -13.51 0.86
C LYS A 323 -4.69 -12.95 0.31
N ALA A 324 -4.67 -11.68 -0.05
CA ALA A 324 -3.45 -10.98 -0.43
C ALA A 324 -2.42 -11.06 0.69
N GLY A 325 -1.15 -11.30 0.32
CA GLY A 325 -0.04 -11.34 1.27
C GLY A 325 0.38 -9.95 1.70
N GLY A 326 0.78 -9.81 2.96
CA GLY A 326 1.16 -8.54 3.58
C GLY A 326 1.05 -8.60 5.08
#